data_AF-A0A951ATV6-F1
#
_entry.id   AF-A0A951ATV6-F1
#
_cell.length_a   1.000
_cell.length_b   1.000
_cell.length_c   1.000
_cell.angle_alpha   90.00
_cell.angle_beta   90.00
_cell.angle_gamma   90.00
#
_symmetry.space_group_name_H-M   'P 1'
#
loop_
_entity.id
_entity.type
_entity.pdbx_description
1 polymer ?
#
loop_
_entity_poly.entity_id
_entity_poly.type
_entity_poly.pdbx_seq_one_letter_code
_entity_poly.pdbx_strand_id
1 'polypeptide(L)' 'MAAWPTAQQTMTTDSSSIPVGVDGEAAELDTPLEFTICPRALRLLQPKRNEPVDRQFSLRW' A
#
# COMPACT_ATOMS: atom_id res chain seq x y z
N MET A 1 10.36 -10.87 -10.45
CA MET A 1 10.20 -9.50 -9.90
C MET A 1 8.79 -9.07 -10.19
N ALA A 2 7.92 -9.01 -9.18
CA ALA A 2 6.59 -8.42 -9.34
C ALA A 2 6.77 -6.90 -9.33
N ALA A 3 7.05 -6.31 -10.50
CA ALA A 3 6.94 -4.87 -10.66
C ALA A 3 5.44 -4.56 -10.69
N TRP A 4 4.92 -3.90 -9.66
CA TRP A 4 3.58 -3.32 -9.70
C TRP A 4 3.67 -2.19 -10.74
N PRO A 5 3.06 -2.35 -11.94
CA PRO A 5 3.31 -1.45 -13.06
C PRO A 5 2.58 -0.12 -12.91
N THR A 6 1.66 -0.02 -11.97
CA THR A 6 0.77 1.13 -11.78
C THR A 6 1.43 2.16 -10.87
N ALA A 7 1.98 3.22 -11.47
CA ALA A 7 2.56 4.34 -10.72
C ALA A 7 1.50 5.21 -10.02
N GLN A 8 0.28 5.22 -10.55
CA GLN A 8 -0.84 6.01 -10.01
C GLN A 8 -2.17 5.30 -10.26
N GLN A 9 -3.05 5.29 -9.25
CA GLN A 9 -4.40 4.74 -9.32
C GLN A 9 -5.38 5.69 -8.64
N THR A 10 -6.51 5.96 -9.30
CA THR A 10 -7.62 6.71 -8.70
C THR A 10 -8.75 5.75 -8.37
N MET A 11 -9.32 5.89 -7.18
CA MET A 11 -10.48 5.12 -6.74
C MET A 11 -11.65 6.05 -6.43
N THR A 12 -12.79 5.77 -7.05
CA THR A 12 -14.05 6.46 -6.82
C THR A 12 -15.03 5.51 -6.12
N THR A 13 -15.89 6.05 -5.27
CA THR A 13 -17.02 5.33 -4.68
C THR A 13 -18.25 6.23 -4.70
N ASP A 14 -19.42 5.66 -4.44
CA ASP A 14 -20.67 6.43 -4.34
C ASP A 14 -20.75 7.25 -3.03
N SER A 15 -19.80 7.06 -2.11
CA SER A 15 -19.70 7.76 -0.83
C SER A 15 -18.69 8.89 -0.91
N SER A 16 -19.01 10.05 -0.34
CA SER A 16 -18.10 11.22 -0.33
C SER A 16 -16.92 11.08 0.64
N SER A 17 -17.03 10.21 1.65
CA SER A 17 -15.96 9.85 2.60
C SER A 17 -16.00 8.34 2.82
N ILE A 18 -14.83 7.74 3.00
CA ILE A 18 -14.71 6.32 3.33
C ILE A 18 -13.73 6.06 4.49
N PRO A 19 -14.05 5.13 5.40
CA PRO A 19 -13.11 4.66 6.41
C PRO A 19 -12.01 3.82 5.74
N VAL A 20 -10.76 4.08 6.10
CA VAL A 20 -9.58 3.36 5.61
C VAL A 20 -8.64 3.00 6.74
N GLY A 21 -7.87 1.93 6.54
CA GLY A 21 -6.69 1.60 7.35
C GLY A 21 -5.41 1.93 6.59
N VAL A 22 -4.57 2.81 7.12
CA VAL A 22 -3.25 3.16 6.56
C VAL A 22 -2.18 2.76 7.56
N ASP A 23 -1.35 1.77 7.21
CA ASP A 23 -0.25 1.27 8.06
C ASP A 23 -0.66 0.93 9.52
N GLY A 24 -1.90 0.46 9.70
CA GLY A 24 -2.47 0.10 11.00
C GLY A 24 -3.20 1.24 11.73
N GLU A 25 -3.20 2.45 11.16
CA GLU A 25 -3.97 3.60 11.63
C GLU A 25 -5.32 3.67 10.93
N ALA A 26 -6.38 3.96 11.68
CA ALA A 26 -7.71 4.20 11.13
C ALA A 26 -7.86 5.68 10.75
N ALA A 27 -8.37 5.95 9.54
CA ALA A 27 -8.64 7.29 9.05
C ALA A 27 -9.96 7.33 8.25
N GLU A 28 -10.54 8.52 8.10
CA GLU A 28 -11.62 8.82 7.16
C GLU A 28 -11.03 9.67 6.03
N LEU A 29 -11.23 9.27 4.78
CA LEU A 29 -10.70 9.99 3.62
C LEU A 29 -11.82 10.35 2.64
N ASP A 30 -11.78 11.59 2.16
CA ASP A 30 -12.68 12.08 1.13
C ASP A 30 -12.40 11.43 -0.23
N THR A 31 -13.44 11.16 -1.01
CA THR A 31 -13.31 10.61 -2.37
C THR A 31 -13.32 11.72 -3.43
N PRO A 32 -12.64 11.53 -4.59
CA PRO A 32 -11.87 10.35 -4.98
C PRO A 32 -10.54 10.21 -4.26
N LEU A 33 -10.09 8.96 -4.06
CA LEU A 33 -8.76 8.67 -3.53
C LEU A 33 -7.73 8.54 -4.64
N GLU A 34 -6.58 9.18 -4.45
CA GLU A 34 -5.43 9.05 -5.34
C GLU A 34 -4.29 8.30 -4.64
N PHE A 35 -3.87 7.20 -5.25
CA PHE A 35 -2.74 6.38 -4.81
C PHE A 35 -1.59 6.58 -5.77
N THR A 36 -0.42 6.96 -5.27
CA THR A 36 0.79 7.11 -6.10
C THR A 36 1.95 6.36 -5.47
N ILE A 37 2.68 5.59 -6.27
CA ILE A 37 3.94 5.00 -5.84
C ILE A 37 5.03 6.08 -5.96
N CYS A 38 5.64 6.44 -4.85
CA CYS A 38 6.78 7.37 -4.81
C CYS A 38 8.10 6.55 -4.83
N PRO A 39 8.70 6.29 -6.01
CA PRO A 39 9.90 5.49 -6.08
C PRO A 39 11.06 6.17 -5.36
N ARG A 40 11.81 5.41 -4.56
CA ARG A 40 12.97 5.91 -3.80
C ARG A 40 12.62 7.04 -2.82
N ALA A 41 11.38 7.12 -2.35
CA ALA A 41 10.97 8.11 -1.34
C ALA A 41 11.77 8.01 -0.04
N LEU A 42 12.24 6.81 0.30
CA LEU A 42 12.99 6.54 1.54
C LEU A 42 14.17 5.60 1.28
N ARG A 43 15.17 5.67 2.15
CA ARG A 43 16.30 4.73 2.20
C ARG A 43 16.17 3.87 3.45
N LEU A 44 16.25 2.55 3.27
CA LEU A 44 16.20 1.59 4.35
C LEU A 44 17.51 0.80 4.41
N LEU A 45 18.00 0.49 5.61
CA LEU A 45 19.07 -0.47 5.78
C LEU A 45 18.50 -1.86 5.51
N GLN A 46 18.93 -2.49 4.42
CA GLN A 46 18.57 -3.88 4.15
C GLN A 46 19.64 -4.80 4.74
N PRO A 47 19.25 -5.82 5.51
CA PRO A 47 20.21 -6.84 5.94
C PRO A 47 20.82 -7.51 4.70
N LYS A 48 22.11 -7.86 4.79
CA LYS A 48 22.78 -8.59 3.70
C LYS A 48 22.04 -9.92 3.50
N ARG A 49 21.47 -10.10 2.30
CA ARG A 49 20.67 -11.27 1.88
C ARG A 49 21.32 -12.56 2.35
N ASN A 50 20.58 -13.37 3.11
CA ASN A 50 20.75 -14.82 3.07
C ASN A 50 19.56 -15.66 3.60
N GLU A 51 18.33 -15.14 3.67
CA GLU A 51 17.18 -16.04 3.78
C GLU A 51 15.99 -15.54 2.95
N PRO A 52 15.35 -16.40 2.14
CA PRO A 52 14.09 -16.09 1.50
C PRO A 52 13.00 -16.07 2.58
N VAL A 53 12.46 -14.90 2.85
CA VAL A 53 11.31 -14.74 3.73
C VAL A 53 10.05 -14.97 2.90
N ASP A 54 9.61 -16.23 2.81
CA ASP A 54 8.27 -16.57 2.30
C ASP A 54 7.22 -16.07 3.31
N ARG A 55 6.83 -14.80 3.17
CA ARG A 55 5.66 -14.26 3.89
C ARG A 55 4.39 -14.72 3.16
N GLN A 56 3.89 -15.89 3.53
CA GLN A 56 2.49 -16.21 3.33
C GLN A 56 1.64 -15.35 4.27
N PHE A 57 0.97 -14.35 3.73
CA PHE A 57 -0.11 -13.67 4.43
C PHE A 57 -1.38 -14.50 4.25
N SER A 58 -1.77 -15.28 5.27
CA SER A 58 -3.12 -15.83 5.33
C SER A 58 -4.05 -14.74 5.85
N LEU A 59 -4.79 -14.08 4.95
CA LEU A 59 -5.96 -13.30 5.35
C LEU A 59 -7.05 -14.30 5.77
N ARG A 60 -7.27 -14.40 7.09
CA ARG A 60 -8.49 -15.03 7.61
C ARG A 60 -9.51 -13.91 7.85
N TRP A 61 -10.61 -13.99 7.13
CA TRP A 61 -11.86 -13.28 7.44
C TRP A 61 -12.68 -14.14 8.39
#